data_AF-A0AAU5Z9F4-F1
#
_entry.id   AF-A0AAU5Z9F4-F1
#
_cell.length_a   1.000
_cell.length_b   1.000
_cell.length_c   1.000
_cell.angle_alpha   90.00
_cell.angle_beta   90.00
_cell.angle_gamma   90.00
#
_symmetry.space_group_name_H-M   'P 1'
#
loop_
_entity.id
_entity.type
_entity.pdbx_description
1 polymer ?
#
loop_
_entity_poly.entity_id
_entity_poly.type
_entity_poly.pdbx_seq_one_letter_code
_entity_poly.pdbx_strand_id
1 'polypeptide(L)'
;MTENVPVSRPSGCPFDPAHEYAAYRRTAGPSKVSTPAGVQEVFARLYIRIPTLRLAVPFEKIQYKNNTLVYGVMSLPVTWT
;
A
#
# COMPACT_ATOMS: atom_id res chain seq x y z
N MET A 1 25.71 -2.68 30.84
CA MET A 1 24.27 -2.92 31.08
C MET A 1 23.61 -3.05 29.72
N THR A 2 23.60 -4.24 29.14
CA THR A 2 22.97 -4.54 27.85
C THR A 2 21.61 -5.13 28.12
N GLU A 3 20.56 -4.31 28.14
CA GLU A 3 19.19 -4.80 28.23
C GLU A 3 18.77 -5.39 26.89
N ASN A 4 18.46 -6.69 26.92
CA ASN A 4 18.03 -7.46 25.77
C ASN A 4 16.54 -7.19 25.51
N VAL A 5 16.24 -6.17 24.70
CA VAL A 5 14.86 -5.86 24.29
C VAL A 5 14.28 -7.07 23.56
N PRO A 6 13.13 -7.62 23.99
CA PRO A 6 12.57 -8.80 23.36
C PRO A 6 12.15 -8.48 21.92
N VAL A 7 12.84 -9.07 20.95
CA VAL A 7 12.59 -8.89 19.52
C VAL A 7 11.40 -9.74 19.02
N SER A 8 10.88 -10.62 19.87
CA SER A 8 9.75 -11.51 19.57
C SER A 8 8.42 -10.94 20.07
N ARG A 9 7.39 -10.98 19.22
CA ARG A 9 6.02 -10.58 19.58
C ARG A 9 5.40 -11.60 20.55
N PRO A 10 4.90 -11.19 21.73
CA PRO A 10 4.15 -12.07 22.60
C PRO A 10 2.91 -12.61 21.90
N SER A 11 2.64 -13.91 21.99
CA SER A 11 1.42 -14.51 21.45
C SER A 11 0.20 -14.06 22.24
N GLY A 12 -0.88 -13.67 21.55
CA GLY A 12 -2.16 -13.32 22.20
C GLY A 12 -2.23 -11.88 22.70
N CYS A 13 -1.59 -10.95 21.99
CA CYS A 13 -1.73 -9.53 22.31
C CYS A 13 -3.20 -9.12 22.13
N PRO A 14 -3.82 -8.39 23.09
CA PRO A 14 -5.20 -7.90 22.95
C PRO A 14 -5.41 -7.00 21.72
N PHE A 15 -4.33 -6.46 21.16
CA PHE A 15 -4.31 -5.65 19.95
C PHE A 15 -3.84 -6.42 18.71
N ASP A 16 -3.72 -7.75 18.79
CA ASP A 16 -3.50 -8.56 17.59
C ASP A 16 -4.70 -8.43 16.66
N PRO A 17 -4.46 -8.25 15.35
CA PRO A 17 -5.55 -8.25 14.39
C PRO A 17 -6.22 -9.63 14.40
N ALA A 18 -7.49 -9.68 14.01
CA ALA A 18 -8.20 -10.94 13.82
C ALA A 18 -7.35 -11.92 12.98
N HIS A 19 -7.36 -13.21 13.32
CA HIS A 19 -6.49 -14.22 12.71
C HIS A 19 -6.61 -14.27 11.18
N GLU A 20 -7.83 -14.09 10.67
CA GLU A 20 -8.12 -13.94 9.23
C GLU A 20 -7.41 -12.72 8.60
N TYR A 21 -7.33 -11.61 9.32
CA TYR A 21 -6.70 -10.37 8.86
C TYR A 21 -5.17 -10.49 8.86
N ALA A 22 -4.61 -11.20 9.85
CA ALA A 22 -3.18 -11.51 9.90
C ALA A 22 -2.75 -12.41 8.73
N ALA A 23 -3.59 -13.39 8.35
CA ALA A 23 -3.37 -14.22 7.18
C ALA A 23 -3.51 -13.41 5.88
N TYR A 24 -4.58 -12.62 5.76
CA TYR A 24 -4.84 -11.77 4.59
C TYR A 24 -3.68 -10.81 4.33
N ARG A 25 -3.14 -10.14 5.36
CA ARG A 25 -2.00 -9.22 5.19
C ARG A 25 -0.75 -9.91 4.58
N ARG A 26 -0.55 -11.20 4.85
CA ARG A 26 0.64 -11.93 4.38
C ARG A 26 0.48 -12.45 2.95
N THR A 27 -0.74 -12.77 2.54
CA THR A 27 -1.01 -13.49 1.27
C THR A 27 -1.79 -12.66 0.26
N ALA A 28 -2.55 -11.66 0.69
CA ALA A 28 -3.31 -10.82 -0.19
C ALA A 28 -2.40 -9.80 -0.87
N GLY A 29 -2.51 -9.75 -2.20
CA GLY A 29 -2.06 -8.61 -2.98
C GLY A 29 -2.87 -7.34 -2.65
N PRO A 30 -2.58 -6.23 -3.30
CA PRO A 30 -3.32 -4.98 -3.11
C PRO A 30 -4.83 -5.18 -3.36
N SER A 31 -5.65 -4.86 -2.35
CA SER A 31 -7.10 -4.91 -2.45
C SER A 31 -7.64 -3.57 -2.96
N LYS A 32 -8.64 -3.62 -3.85
CA LYS A 32 -9.38 -2.42 -4.25
C LYS A 32 -10.21 -1.93 -3.06
N VAL A 33 -10.04 -0.66 -2.69
CA VAL A 33 -10.80 0.00 -1.61
C VAL A 33 -11.63 1.14 -2.19
N SER A 34 -12.77 1.40 -1.54
CA SER A 34 -13.62 2.57 -1.81
C SER A 34 -13.69 3.42 -0.55
N THR A 35 -13.52 4.72 -0.68
CA THR A 35 -13.60 5.68 0.43
C THR A 35 -14.76 6.65 0.18
N PRO A 36 -15.44 7.15 1.23
CA PRO A 36 -16.54 8.12 1.07
C PRO A 36 -16.11 9.41 0.34
N ALA A 37 -14.87 9.86 0.57
CA ALA A 37 -14.31 11.06 -0.07
C ALA A 37 -13.59 10.79 -1.41
N GLY A 38 -13.62 9.54 -1.90
CA GLY A 38 -13.01 9.16 -3.17
C GLY A 38 -11.49 9.30 -3.21
N VAL A 39 -10.95 9.52 -4.40
CA VAL A 39 -9.50 9.49 -4.69
C VAL A 39 -8.72 10.63 -4.04
N GLN A 40 -9.38 11.75 -3.73
CA GLN A 40 -8.77 12.92 -3.11
C GLN A 40 -8.18 12.58 -1.74
N GLU A 41 -8.89 11.77 -0.95
CA GLU A 41 -8.41 11.32 0.36
C GLU A 41 -7.20 10.40 0.24
N VAL A 42 -7.17 9.55 -0.79
CA VAL A 42 -6.04 8.65 -1.05
C VAL A 42 -4.79 9.47 -1.37
N PHE A 43 -4.88 10.44 -2.29
CA PHE A 43 -3.72 11.25 -2.67
C PHE A 43 -3.22 12.14 -1.52
N ALA A 44 -4.11 12.76 -0.75
CA ALA A 44 -3.73 13.56 0.41
C ALA A 44 -2.94 12.74 1.43
N ARG A 45 -3.39 11.52 1.75
CA ARG A 45 -2.72 10.64 2.72
C ARG A 45 -1.44 10.02 2.16
N LEU A 46 -1.43 9.68 0.87
CA LEU A 46 -0.31 8.99 0.23
C LEU A 46 0.95 9.86 0.23
N TYR A 47 0.85 11.13 -0.17
CA TYR A 47 1.99 12.05 -0.21
C TYR A 47 2.46 12.49 1.19
N ILE A 48 1.56 12.55 2.18
CA ILE A 48 1.95 12.79 3.57
C ILE A 48 2.77 11.62 4.11
N ARG A 49 2.37 10.37 3.79
CA ARG A 49 2.99 9.18 4.38
C ARG A 49 4.24 8.71 3.64
N ILE A 50 4.35 8.99 2.34
CA ILE A 50 5.48 8.61 1.50
C ILE A 50 5.93 9.85 0.71
N PRO A 51 6.68 10.77 1.33
CA PRO A 51 6.99 12.08 0.73
C PRO A 51 7.90 11.98 -0.50
N THR A 52 8.69 10.90 -0.63
CA THR A 52 9.62 10.70 -1.76
C THR A 52 9.02 9.87 -2.90
N LEU A 53 7.69 9.66 -2.89
CA LEU A 53 7.00 8.84 -3.88
C LEU A 53 7.17 9.44 -5.29
N ARG A 54 7.67 8.63 -6.22
CA ARG A 54 7.87 9.02 -7.62
C ARG A 54 7.69 7.83 -8.56
N LEU A 55 7.60 8.08 -9.87
CA LEU A 55 7.58 7.02 -10.86
C LEU A 55 8.91 6.23 -10.83
N ALA A 56 8.81 4.91 -10.86
CA ALA A 56 9.98 4.02 -10.95
C ALA A 56 10.52 3.90 -12.38
N VAL A 57 9.77 4.39 -13.37
CA VAL A 57 10.11 4.38 -14.80
C VAL A 57 9.82 5.76 -15.41
N PRO A 58 10.44 6.13 -16.54
CA PRO A 58 10.05 7.31 -17.31
C PRO A 58 8.57 7.28 -17.69
N PHE A 59 7.95 8.46 -17.78
CA PHE A 59 6.51 8.61 -18.01
C PHE A 59 6.05 7.95 -19.33
N GLU A 60 6.89 7.99 -20.36
CA GLU A 60 6.62 7.43 -21.68
C GLU A 60 6.52 5.90 -21.68
N LYS A 61 7.04 5.24 -20.63
CA LYS A 61 6.99 3.78 -20.47
C LYS A 61 5.75 3.31 -19.71
N ILE A 62 4.88 4.22 -19.27
CA ILE A 62 3.64 3.85 -18.59
C ILE A 62 2.69 3.16 -19.57
N GLN A 63 2.23 1.97 -19.19
CA GLN A 63 1.28 1.21 -20.00
C GLN A 63 -0.14 1.67 -19.71
N TYR A 64 -0.85 2.12 -20.75
CA TYR A 64 -2.24 2.53 -20.67
C TYR A 64 -3.18 1.41 -21.09
N LYS A 65 -4.43 1.49 -20.62
CA LYS A 65 -5.51 0.64 -21.09
C LYS A 65 -5.96 1.15 -22.45
N ASN A 66 -5.61 0.44 -23.52
CA ASN A 66 -5.84 0.90 -24.88
C ASN A 66 -7.24 0.55 -25.43
N ASN A 67 -8.03 -0.27 -24.73
CA ASN A 67 -9.29 -0.82 -25.25
C ASN A 67 -10.41 -0.90 -24.19
N THR A 68 -10.49 0.08 -23.29
CA THR A 68 -11.47 0.08 -22.18
C THR A 68 -12.31 1.35 -22.13
N LEU A 69 -13.59 1.20 -21.75
CA LEU A 69 -14.54 2.31 -21.53
C LEU A 69 -14.05 3.35 -20.51
N VAL A 70 -13.22 2.92 -19.56
CA VAL A 70 -12.63 3.79 -18.54
C VAL A 70 -11.16 4.00 -18.85
N TYR A 71 -10.76 5.26 -19.01
CA TYR A 71 -9.36 5.62 -19.18
C TYR A 71 -8.56 5.31 -17.92
N GLY A 72 -7.34 4.79 -18.08
CA GLY A 72 -6.45 4.53 -16.96
C GLY A 72 -5.20 3.78 -17.39
N VAL A 73 -4.30 3.60 -16.41
CA VAL A 73 -3.08 2.82 -16.59
C VAL A 73 -3.32 1.35 -16.28
N MET A 74 -2.61 0.46 -16.98
CA MET A 74 -2.54 -0.95 -16.64
C MET A 74 -1.72 -1.16 -15.36
N SER A 75 -0.63 -0.42 -15.23
CA SER A 75 0.18 -0.38 -14.01
C SER A 75 0.80 1.01 -13.83
N LEU A 76 1.04 1.38 -12.57
CA LEU A 76 1.77 2.60 -12.21
C LEU A 76 3.00 2.21 -11.38
N PRO A 77 4.14 1.91 -12.01
CA PRO A 77 5.36 1.59 -11.29
C PRO A 77 5.84 2.81 -10.49
N VAL A 78 5.93 2.66 -9.17
CA VAL A 78 6.36 3.73 -8.25
C VAL A 78 7.48 3.23 -7.35
N THR A 79 8.30 4.16 -6.87
CA THR A 79 9.40 3.92 -5.94
C THR A 79 9.45 5.01 -4.88
N TRP A 80 9.99 4.68 -3.71
CA TRP A 80 10.18 5.58 -2.57
C TRP A 80 11.36 5.09 -1.73
N THR A 81 11.94 5.99 -0.92
CA THR A 81 13.15 5.75 -0.11
C THR A 81 12.94 6.28 1.30
#